data_AF-A0A533TSQ9-F1
#
_entry.id   AF-A0A533TSQ9-F1
#
_cell.length_a   1.000
_cell.length_b   1.000
_cell.length_c   1.000
_cell.angle_alpha   90.00
_cell.angle_beta   90.00
_cell.angle_gamma   90.00
#
_symmetry.space_group_name_H-M   'P 1'
#
loop_
_entity.id
_entity.type
_entity.pdbx_description
1 polymer ?
#
loop_
_entity_poly.entity_id
_entity_poly.type
_entity_poly.pdbx_seq_one_letter_code
_entity_poly.pdbx_strand_id
1 'polypeptide(L)' 'MTKQINAPMVIGMVLAVTFIGISLYILLMPLPAAFAGKNDLQLYAMLTGSYGVWRAFRVYLNWKDLQEDN' A
#
# COMPACT_ATOMS: atom_id res chain seq x y z
N MET A 1 23.41 -13.83 16.39
CA MET A 1 22.95 -13.53 15.02
C MET A 1 21.89 -12.43 15.12
N THR A 2 22.28 -11.17 14.99
CA THR A 2 21.35 -10.03 14.97
C THR A 2 20.70 -10.00 13.59
N LYS A 3 19.38 -10.20 13.54
CA LYS A 3 18.57 -10.13 12.32
C LYS A 3 18.73 -8.70 11.76
N GLN A 4 19.54 -8.50 10.71
CA GLN A 4 19.70 -7.17 10.14
C GLN A 4 18.35 -6.70 9.59
N ILE A 5 17.92 -5.53 10.06
CA ILE A 5 16.71 -4.89 9.55
C ILE A 5 17.05 -4.34 8.16
N ASN A 6 16.47 -4.95 7.13
CA ASN A 6 16.56 -4.44 5.77
C ASN A 6 15.73 -3.16 5.66
N ALA A 7 16.37 -2.01 5.89
CA ALA A 7 15.79 -0.67 5.73
C ALA A 7 14.91 -0.51 4.47
N PRO A 8 15.30 -0.96 3.25
CA PRO A 8 14.43 -0.86 2.07
C PRO A 8 13.13 -1.66 2.19
N MET A 9 13.12 -2.79 2.89
CA MET A 9 11.89 -3.57 3.11
C MET A 9 10.94 -2.85 4.07
N VAL A 10 11.48 -2.29 5.16
CA VAL A 10 10.68 -1.52 6.13
C VAL A 10 10.05 -0.31 5.45
N ILE A 11 10.83 0.47 4.68
CA ILE A 11 10.33 1.61 3.92
C ILE A 11 9.27 1.17 2.90
N GLY A 12 9.52 0.06 2.18
CA GLY A 12 8.58 -0.50 1.23
C GLY A 12 7.24 -0.87 1.87
N MET A 13 7.28 -1.49 3.06
CA MET A 13 6.09 -1.90 3.81
C MET A 13 5.32 -0.69 4.36
N VAL A 14 6.02 0.30 4.94
CA VAL A 14 5.40 1.53 5.43
C VAL A 14 4.68 2.25 4.28
N LEU A 15 5.33 2.40 3.12
CA LEU A 15 4.72 3.06 1.96
C LEU A 15 3.52 2.26 1.43
N ALA A 16 3.60 0.94 1.39
CA ALA A 16 2.47 0.09 0.99
C ALA A 16 1.25 0.31 1.90
N VAL A 17 1.46 0.26 3.22
CA VAL A 17 0.40 0.48 4.21
C VAL A 17 -0.16 1.89 4.12
N THR A 18 0.67 2.91 3.91
CA THR A 18 0.21 4.30 3.72
C THR A 18 -0.70 4.43 2.50
N PHE A 19 -0.34 3.85 1.35
CA PHE A 19 -1.19 3.91 0.15
C PHE A 19 -2.51 3.17 0.31
N ILE A 20 -2.49 2.00 0.95
CA ILE A 20 -3.71 1.26 1.29
C ILE A 20 -4.57 2.07 2.26
N GLY A 21 -3.96 2.66 3.30
CA GLY A 21 -4.66 3.47 4.29
C GLY A 21 -5.35 4.70 3.70
N ILE A 22 -4.66 5.45 2.82
CA ILE A 22 -5.25 6.59 2.09
C ILE A 22 -6.42 6.13 1.23
N SER A 23 -6.25 5.01 0.49
CA SER A 23 -7.30 4.45 -0.35
C SER A 23 -8.54 4.07 0.45
N LEU A 24 -8.36 3.33 1.55
CA LEU A 24 -9.46 2.91 2.42
C LEU A 24 -10.14 4.10 3.09
N TYR A 25 -9.36 5.10 3.52
CA TYR A 25 -9.91 6.32 4.08
C TYR A 25 -10.85 7.01 3.09
N ILE A 26 -10.40 7.21 1.85
CA ILE A 26 -11.22 7.88 0.82
C ILE A 26 -12.45 7.05 0.43
N LEU A 27 -12.30 5.72 0.30
CA LEU A 27 -13.39 4.84 -0.14
C LEU A 27 -14.46 4.62 0.94
N LEU A 28 -14.07 4.64 2.23
CA LEU A 28 -14.98 4.42 3.35
C LEU A 28 -15.54 5.72 3.92
N MET A 29 -14.92 6.86 3.65
CA MET A 29 -15.41 8.15 4.12
C MET A 29 -16.69 8.56 3.37
N PRO A 30 -17.76 8.93 4.09
CA PRO A 30 -18.99 9.40 3.45
C PRO A 30 -18.76 10.77 2.80
N LEU A 31 -18.66 10.78 1.47
CA LEU A 31 -18.62 12.00 0.66
C LEU A 31 -20.04 12.50 0.37
N PRO A 32 -20.29 13.83 0.45
CA PRO A 32 -21.58 14.43 0.11
C PRO A 32 -22.04 14.02 -1.30
N ALA A 33 -23.35 13.81 -1.48
CA ALA A 33 -23.92 13.39 -2.77
C ALA A 33 -23.66 14.41 -3.90
N ALA A 34 -23.53 15.69 -3.57
CA ALA A 34 -23.26 16.78 -4.52
C ALA A 34 -21.75 17.04 -4.73
N PHE A 35 -20.87 16.16 -4.26
CA PHE A 35 -19.43 16.34 -4.45
C PHE A 35 -19.04 16.11 -5.92
N ALA A 36 -18.81 17.20 -6.65
CA ALA A 36 -18.29 17.16 -8.00
C ALA A 36 -16.92 16.44 -8.00
N GLY A 37 -16.75 15.46 -8.89
CA GLY A 37 -15.52 14.66 -8.96
C GLY A 37 -15.45 13.48 -7.98
N LYS A 38 -16.55 13.08 -7.33
CA LYS A 38 -16.59 11.90 -6.47
C LYS A 38 -16.09 10.63 -7.16
N ASN A 39 -16.51 10.41 -8.41
CA ASN A 39 -16.12 9.21 -9.17
C ASN A 39 -14.61 9.21 -9.48
N ASP A 40 -14.06 10.35 -9.89
CA ASP A 40 -12.63 10.48 -10.19
C ASP A 40 -11.80 10.27 -8.92
N LEU A 41 -12.23 10.87 -7.80
CA LEU A 41 -11.59 10.68 -6.50
C LEU A 41 -11.61 9.21 -6.07
N GLN A 42 -12.73 8.51 -6.25
CA GLN A 42 -12.83 7.07 -5.98
C GLN A 42 -11.93 6.25 -6.91
N LEU A 43 -11.87 6.59 -8.19
CA LEU A 43 -10.99 5.92 -9.16
C LEU A 43 -9.52 6.08 -8.77
N TYR A 44 -9.08 7.30 -8.44
CA TYR A 44 -7.72 7.56 -7.97
C TYR A 44 -7.43 6.87 -6.64
N ALA A 45 -8.41 6.79 -5.73
CA ALA A 45 -8.27 6.04 -4.49
C ALA A 45 -8.09 4.54 -4.75
N MET A 46 -8.87 3.94 -5.65
CA MET A 46 -8.72 2.51 -6.02
C MET A 46 -7.36 2.25 -6.67
N LEU A 47 -6.90 3.14 -7.55
CA LEU A 47 -5.59 3.01 -8.19
C LEU A 47 -4.45 3.13 -7.17
N THR A 48 -4.56 4.07 -6.23
CA THR A 48 -3.59 4.24 -5.14
C THR A 48 -3.56 3.01 -4.23
N GLY A 49 -4.71 2.47 -3.87
CA GLY A 49 -4.82 1.27 -3.04
C GLY A 49 -4.24 0.03 -3.70
N SER A 50 -4.56 -0.20 -4.98
CA SER A 50 -4.03 -1.32 -5.76
C SER A 50 -2.51 -1.26 -5.93
N TYR A 51 -1.94 -0.06 -6.12
CA TYR A 51 -0.48 0.13 -6.08
C TYR A 51 0.12 -0.22 -4.72
N GLY A 52 -0.53 0.18 -3.62
CA GLY A 52 -0.12 -0.20 -2.26
C GLY A 52 -0.11 -1.71 -2.05
N VAL A 53 -1.16 -2.41 -2.49
CA VAL A 53 -1.26 -3.89 -2.43
C VAL A 53 -0.14 -4.55 -3.26
N TRP A 54 0.07 -4.09 -4.49
CA TRP A 54 1.16 -4.60 -5.34
C TRP A 54 2.53 -4.42 -4.68
N ARG A 55 2.77 -3.26 -4.06
CA ARG A 55 4.03 -3.00 -3.35
C ARG A 55 4.20 -3.91 -2.13
N ALA A 56 3.14 -4.14 -1.34
CA ALA A 56 3.17 -5.09 -0.23
C ALA A 56 3.53 -6.50 -0.72
N PHE A 57 2.93 -6.94 -1.84
CA PHE A 57 3.24 -8.23 -2.46
C PHE A 57 4.70 -8.33 -2.91
N ARG A 58 5.26 -7.29 -3.54
CA ARG A 58 6.69 -7.23 -3.91
C ARG A 58 7.63 -7.31 -2.70
N VAL A 59 7.30 -6.63 -1.61
CA VAL A 59 8.08 -6.72 -0.36
C VAL A 59 8.02 -8.14 0.22
N TYR A 60 6.86 -8.78 0.18
CA TYR A 60 6.68 -10.17 0.60
C TYR A 60 7.50 -11.16 -0.25
N LEU A 61 7.49 -11.03 -1.57
CA LEU A 61 8.31 -11.88 -2.44
C LEU A 61 9.81 -11.71 -2.16
N ASN A 62 10.29 -10.47 -2.08
CA ASN A 62 11.69 -10.21 -1.72
C ASN A 62 12.06 -10.76 -0.35
N TRP A 63 11.13 -10.79 0.60
CA TRP A 63 11.35 -11.40 1.91
C TRP A 63 11.48 -12.92 1.86
N LYS A 64 10.71 -13.55 0.97
CA LYS A 64 10.74 -15.00 0.76
C LYS A 64 12.05 -15.41 0.11
N ASP A 65 12.49 -14.70 -0.93
CA ASP A 65 13.77 -14.99 -1.61
C ASP A 65 14.96 -14.90 -0.64
N LEU A 66 14.99 -13.89 0.23
CA LEU A 66 16.03 -13.74 1.26
C LEU A 66 16.05 -14.86 2.31
N GLN A 67 14.94 -15.57 2.51
CA GLN A 67 14.87 -16.73 3.41
C GLN A 67 15.29 -18.03 2.73
N GLU A 68 15.16 -18.13 1.40
CA GLU A 68 15.57 -19.31 0.63
C GLU A 68 17.08 -19.32 0.34
N ASP A 69 17.72 -18.14 0.29
CA ASP A 69 19.17 -17.97 0.12
C ASP A 69 20.00 -18.13 1.43
N ASN A 70 19.37 -18.35 2.60
CA ASN A 70 20.04 -18.60 3.88
C ASN A 70 19.78 -20.01 4.41
#